data_AF-A0A916DNW8-F1
#
_entry.id   AF-A0A916DNW8-F1
#
_cell.length_a   1.000
_cell.length_b   1.000
_cell.length_c   1.000
_cell.angle_alpha   90.00
_cell.angle_beta   90.00
_cell.angle_gamma   90.00
#
_symmetry.space_group_name_H-M   'P 1'
#
loop_
_entity.id
_entity.type
_entity.pdbx_description
1 polymer ?
#
loop_
_entity_poly.entity_id
_entity_poly.type
_entity_poly.pdbx_seq_one_letter_code
_entity_poly.pdbx_strand_id
1 'polypeptide(L)'
;MNFKLILSALLVTNVWMTAKAQLPVVQAKGGEGIAIDWNTMAEKGTAEDGLGFFHNPCAQGTTPMHVSSTLKGQGSKTYKLQNLADDNPMTAWVEGVLGYGIGEWFEVKAITVNRIYNGYQSSAKNWKDNSRVKRFKVYLDGAPICFLDLTDEMGAQHFELPHRPNWETKANFKFEIVEVYKGDKWDDVCISHVDHVACCFAPTTQISLANNWSQAINTIKEGTPLLGIDLNTATTFESNVQLTTNQRHLTLLEVATASHEIAITPDHPLYIEGRGFISLGQLMVDQNYKDWDALEQAELNVMVYDKALGKTKFEKINTIKKIEGDFDTYTILSIAKGSTYIANGFVNKVY
;
A
#
# COMPACT_ATOMS: atom_id res chain seq x y z
N MET A 1 2.05 -71.77 -43.09
CA MET A 1 1.08 -71.92 -41.97
C MET A 1 1.07 -70.61 -41.21
N ASN A 2 -0.11 -70.00 -41.11
CA ASN A 2 -0.36 -68.62 -40.67
C ASN A 2 0.15 -68.30 -39.26
N PHE A 3 0.77 -67.13 -39.09
CA PHE A 3 0.66 -66.38 -37.83
C PHE A 3 0.27 -64.94 -38.17
N LYS A 4 -0.95 -64.59 -37.76
CA LYS A 4 -1.60 -63.29 -37.93
C LYS A 4 -0.95 -62.26 -37.00
N LEU A 5 -0.65 -61.08 -37.56
CA LEU A 5 -0.51 -59.83 -36.81
C LEU A 5 -1.80 -59.57 -36.02
N ILE A 6 -1.66 -59.29 -34.72
CA ILE A 6 -2.68 -58.57 -33.94
C ILE A 6 -1.97 -57.33 -33.39
N LEU A 7 -2.20 -56.20 -34.06
CA LEU A 7 -1.78 -54.88 -33.61
C LEU A 7 -2.84 -54.40 -32.61
N SER A 8 -2.55 -54.52 -31.31
CA SER A 8 -3.38 -53.95 -30.25
C SER A 8 -3.15 -52.44 -30.18
N ALA A 9 -4.10 -51.66 -30.69
CA ALA A 9 -4.12 -50.22 -30.50
C ALA A 9 -4.42 -49.89 -29.02
N LEU A 10 -3.38 -49.53 -28.27
CA LEU A 10 -3.55 -48.87 -26.97
C LEU A 10 -3.98 -47.42 -27.22
N LEU A 11 -5.27 -47.14 -27.05
CA LEU A 11 -5.79 -45.79 -27.01
C LEU A 11 -5.39 -45.18 -25.66
N VAL A 12 -4.23 -44.50 -25.60
CA VAL A 12 -3.84 -43.71 -24.44
C VAL A 12 -4.66 -42.41 -24.48
N THR A 13 -5.82 -42.41 -23.83
CA THR A 13 -6.56 -41.17 -23.59
C THR A 13 -5.76 -40.34 -22.60
N ASN A 14 -5.06 -39.32 -23.10
CA ASN A 14 -4.46 -38.27 -22.29
C ASN A 14 -5.57 -37.47 -21.61
N VAL A 15 -5.94 -37.89 -20.39
CA VAL A 15 -6.76 -37.08 -19.49
C VAL A 15 -5.85 -35.98 -18.96
N TRP A 16 -5.92 -34.80 -19.59
CA TRP A 16 -5.36 -33.58 -19.04
C TRP A 16 -6.19 -33.21 -17.80
N MET A 17 -5.77 -33.65 -16.61
CA MET A 17 -6.22 -33.04 -15.37
C MET A 17 -5.62 -31.63 -15.33
N THR A 18 -6.42 -30.62 -15.68
CA THR A 18 -6.11 -29.24 -15.33
C THR A 18 -6.22 -29.13 -13.81
N ALA A 19 -5.08 -29.22 -13.11
CA ALA A 19 -5.00 -28.80 -11.72
C ALA A 19 -5.44 -27.33 -11.68
N LYS A 20 -6.62 -27.05 -11.09
CA LYS A 20 -7.00 -25.67 -10.78
C LYS A 20 -5.91 -25.12 -9.86
N ALA A 21 -5.17 -24.13 -10.33
CA ALA A 21 -4.19 -23.45 -9.49
C ALA A 21 -4.88 -22.98 -8.21
N GLN A 22 -4.37 -23.38 -7.06
CA GLN A 22 -4.88 -22.95 -5.77
C GLN A 22 -4.60 -21.45 -5.63
N LEU A 23 -5.57 -20.69 -5.13
CA LEU A 23 -5.39 -19.26 -4.87
C LEU A 23 -4.25 -19.04 -3.87
N PRO A 24 -3.36 -18.06 -4.08
CA PRO A 24 -2.32 -17.73 -3.12
C PRO A 24 -2.92 -17.25 -1.80
N VAL A 25 -2.16 -17.39 -0.71
CA VAL A 25 -2.51 -16.86 0.61
C VAL A 25 -1.58 -15.69 0.92
N VAL A 26 -2.16 -14.51 1.08
CA VAL A 26 -1.49 -13.29 1.55
C VAL A 26 -1.62 -13.24 3.07
N GLN A 27 -0.53 -12.91 3.76
CA GLN A 27 -0.52 -12.71 5.20
C GLN A 27 -0.42 -11.22 5.49
N ALA A 28 -1.35 -10.68 6.27
CA ALA A 28 -1.22 -9.33 6.78
C ALA A 28 -0.14 -9.26 7.88
N LYS A 29 0.47 -8.08 8.00
CA LYS A 29 1.43 -7.74 9.05
C LYS A 29 0.98 -6.50 9.80
N GLY A 30 1.35 -6.41 11.06
CA GLY A 30 0.97 -5.29 11.91
C GLY A 30 -0.30 -5.57 12.70
N GLY A 31 -0.82 -4.49 13.28
CA GLY A 31 -1.51 -4.51 14.56
C GLY A 31 -0.61 -3.96 15.66
N GLU A 32 -1.16 -3.08 16.48
CA GLU A 32 -0.49 -2.41 17.59
C GLU A 32 -0.87 -3.06 18.94
N GLY A 33 -1.15 -4.37 18.90
CA GLY A 33 -1.57 -5.18 20.03
C GLY A 33 -3.09 -5.23 20.20
N ILE A 34 -3.58 -5.48 21.42
CA ILE A 34 -5.01 -5.72 21.70
C ILE A 34 -5.71 -4.56 22.43
N ALA A 35 -4.99 -3.47 22.69
CA ALA A 35 -5.45 -2.40 23.57
C ALA A 35 -4.96 -1.02 23.10
N ILE A 36 -5.56 -0.52 22.02
CA ILE A 36 -5.32 0.84 21.53
C ILE A 36 -6.36 1.78 22.13
N ASP A 37 -5.90 2.95 22.57
CA ASP A 37 -6.77 4.06 22.99
C ASP A 37 -6.68 5.21 22.00
N TRP A 38 -7.63 5.24 21.07
CA TRP A 38 -7.73 6.26 20.03
C TRP A 38 -7.97 7.66 20.59
N ASN A 39 -8.63 7.80 21.75
CA ASN A 39 -8.88 9.13 22.32
C ASN A 39 -7.57 9.77 22.78
N THR A 40 -6.73 9.00 23.47
CA THR A 40 -5.40 9.45 23.88
C THR A 40 -4.51 9.78 22.66
N MET A 41 -4.66 9.05 21.55
CA MET A 41 -3.93 9.35 20.31
C MET A 41 -4.39 10.65 19.66
N ALA A 42 -5.70 10.91 19.62
CA ALA A 42 -6.26 12.14 19.09
C ALA A 42 -5.78 13.39 19.88
N GLU A 43 -5.72 13.29 21.20
CA GLU A 43 -5.28 14.38 22.09
C GLU A 43 -3.78 14.71 21.97
N LYS A 44 -2.95 13.75 21.52
CA LYS A 44 -1.48 13.90 21.44
C LYS A 44 -0.96 14.48 20.11
N GLY A 45 -1.83 14.84 19.18
CA GLY A 45 -1.44 15.54 17.94
C GLY A 45 -1.30 14.65 16.71
N THR A 46 -2.33 13.85 16.40
CA THR A 46 -2.53 13.26 15.05
C THR A 46 -3.75 13.85 14.32
N ALA A 47 -4.37 14.89 14.89
CA ALA A 47 -5.54 15.57 14.33
C ALA A 47 -5.23 17.07 14.12
N GLU A 48 -4.05 17.40 13.56
CA GLU A 48 -3.64 18.78 13.26
C GLU A 48 -4.41 19.38 12.07
N ASP A 49 -5.74 19.37 12.12
CA ASP A 49 -6.67 20.07 11.21
C ASP A 49 -8.14 19.64 11.38
N GLY A 50 -8.42 18.60 12.16
CA GLY A 50 -9.78 18.03 12.27
C GLY A 50 -10.16 17.13 11.10
N LEU A 51 -9.20 16.66 10.29
CA LEU A 51 -9.44 15.79 9.12
C LEU A 51 -9.44 14.28 9.43
N GLY A 52 -9.43 13.87 10.70
CA GLY A 52 -9.58 12.47 11.12
C GLY A 52 -8.25 11.75 11.37
N PHE A 53 -8.30 10.48 11.76
CA PHE A 53 -7.13 9.70 12.21
C PHE A 53 -6.25 9.20 11.07
N PHE A 54 -6.79 9.17 9.85
CA PHE A 54 -6.15 8.56 8.68
C PHE A 54 -5.78 9.55 7.59
N HIS A 55 -6.01 10.85 7.84
CA HIS A 55 -5.70 11.90 6.88
C HIS A 55 -4.18 12.12 6.79
N ASN A 56 -3.62 11.68 5.67
CA ASN A 56 -2.24 11.91 5.27
C ASN A 56 -2.24 11.95 3.74
N PRO A 57 -1.52 12.88 3.06
CA PRO A 57 -1.38 12.88 1.59
C PRO A 57 -0.92 11.54 0.97
N CYS A 58 -0.32 10.64 1.76
CA CYS A 58 -0.03 9.26 1.34
C CYS A 58 -1.28 8.37 1.21
N ALA A 59 -2.35 8.65 1.96
CA ALA A 59 -3.62 7.94 1.88
C ALA A 59 -4.34 8.33 0.59
N GLN A 60 -4.52 7.35 -0.29
CA GLN A 60 -5.25 7.51 -1.56
C GLN A 60 -6.76 7.26 -1.39
N GLY A 61 -7.16 6.73 -0.23
CA GLY A 61 -8.54 6.42 0.10
C GLY A 61 -9.06 5.20 -0.64
N THR A 62 -10.18 4.67 -0.13
CA THR A 62 -11.05 3.76 -0.86
C THR A 62 -12.43 4.39 -1.01
N THR A 63 -13.19 3.97 -2.03
CA THR A 63 -14.59 4.37 -2.17
C THR A 63 -15.47 3.16 -1.85
N PRO A 64 -16.14 3.12 -0.69
CA PRO A 64 -17.07 2.05 -0.37
C PRO A 64 -18.21 2.00 -1.38
N MET A 65 -18.41 0.84 -2.00
CA MET A 65 -19.38 0.66 -3.06
C MET A 65 -20.61 -0.08 -2.53
N HIS A 66 -20.42 -1.32 -2.08
CA HIS A 66 -21.50 -2.27 -1.80
C HIS A 66 -21.15 -3.12 -0.57
N VAL A 67 -22.18 -3.59 0.14
CA VAL A 67 -22.07 -4.59 1.23
C VAL A 67 -23.19 -5.61 1.08
N SER A 68 -22.96 -6.84 1.53
CA SER A 68 -23.97 -7.91 1.56
C SER A 68 -25.11 -7.62 2.53
N SER A 69 -24.77 -7.10 3.71
CA SER A 69 -25.73 -6.71 4.74
C SER A 69 -25.14 -5.64 5.67
N THR A 70 -25.95 -5.14 6.59
CA THR A 70 -25.54 -4.16 7.59
C THR A 70 -26.39 -4.32 8.84
N LEU A 71 -25.75 -4.42 10.00
CA LEU A 71 -26.46 -4.41 11.28
C LEU A 71 -27.22 -3.09 11.45
N LYS A 72 -28.45 -3.19 11.95
CA LYS A 72 -29.22 -1.98 12.28
C LYS A 72 -28.50 -1.17 13.36
N GLY A 73 -28.40 0.15 13.14
CA GLY A 73 -27.83 1.06 14.12
C GLY A 73 -28.48 0.97 15.50
N GLN A 74 -27.69 1.22 16.54
CA GLN A 74 -28.11 1.13 17.94
C GLN A 74 -27.81 2.43 18.67
N GLY A 75 -28.85 3.13 19.12
CA GLY A 75 -28.71 4.47 19.69
C GLY A 75 -28.11 5.45 18.68
N SER A 76 -27.00 6.09 19.04
CA SER A 76 -26.25 7.00 18.15
C SER A 76 -25.28 6.27 17.20
N LYS A 77 -25.05 4.97 17.38
CA LYS A 77 -24.12 4.20 16.55
C LYS A 77 -24.76 3.81 15.23
N THR A 78 -24.04 4.05 14.15
CA THR A 78 -24.37 3.55 12.81
C THR A 78 -23.32 2.53 12.39
N TYR A 79 -23.73 1.51 11.62
CA TYR A 79 -22.85 0.43 11.16
C TYR A 79 -22.75 0.34 9.64
N LYS A 80 -23.02 1.47 8.98
CA LYS A 80 -23.21 1.60 7.53
C LYS A 80 -21.91 1.37 6.76
N LEU A 81 -22.07 1.03 5.49
CA LEU A 81 -21.00 0.91 4.49
C LEU A 81 -19.97 2.06 4.55
N GLN A 82 -20.43 3.31 4.72
CA GLN A 82 -19.54 4.48 4.70
C GLN A 82 -18.50 4.47 5.82
N ASN A 83 -18.75 3.75 6.92
CA ASN A 83 -17.79 3.63 8.01
C ASN A 83 -16.51 2.88 7.58
N LEU A 84 -16.52 2.16 6.45
CA LEU A 84 -15.31 1.55 5.90
C LEU A 84 -14.25 2.56 5.46
N ALA A 85 -14.62 3.83 5.22
CA ALA A 85 -13.72 4.86 4.71
C ALA A 85 -14.10 6.27 5.22
N ASP A 86 -14.50 6.40 6.48
CA ASP A 86 -14.92 7.67 7.09
C ASP A 86 -13.83 8.37 7.93
N ASP A 87 -12.57 7.95 7.73
CA ASP A 87 -11.39 8.44 8.45
C ASP A 87 -11.45 8.33 9.98
N ASN A 88 -12.28 7.41 10.50
CA ASN A 88 -12.50 7.20 11.92
C ASN A 88 -12.36 5.72 12.36
N PRO A 89 -11.27 5.32 13.07
CA PRO A 89 -11.10 3.96 13.59
C PRO A 89 -12.18 3.56 14.59
N MET A 90 -12.89 4.53 15.17
CA MET A 90 -13.88 4.29 16.22
C MET A 90 -15.29 4.05 15.68
N THR A 91 -15.51 4.09 14.37
CA THR A 91 -16.70 3.57 13.73
C THR A 91 -16.39 2.19 13.12
N ALA A 92 -17.42 1.50 12.61
CA ALA A 92 -17.22 0.26 11.88
C ALA A 92 -18.42 -0.02 10.97
N TRP A 93 -18.17 -0.64 9.82
CA TRP A 93 -19.20 -1.47 9.21
C TRP A 93 -19.34 -2.75 10.02
N VAL A 94 -20.59 -3.15 10.25
CA VAL A 94 -20.93 -4.40 10.95
C VAL A 94 -21.93 -5.14 10.08
N GLU A 95 -21.63 -6.40 9.77
CA GLU A 95 -22.56 -7.26 9.04
C GLU A 95 -23.85 -7.49 9.86
N GLY A 96 -24.97 -7.79 9.19
CA GLY A 96 -26.29 -7.82 9.82
C GLY A 96 -26.98 -9.18 9.85
N VAL A 97 -26.27 -10.28 9.61
CA VAL A 97 -26.82 -11.63 9.65
C VAL A 97 -26.64 -12.28 11.02
N LEU A 98 -27.40 -13.34 11.30
CA LEU A 98 -27.21 -14.11 12.53
C LEU A 98 -25.96 -14.98 12.42
N GLY A 99 -25.12 -14.96 13.45
CA GLY A 99 -23.90 -15.77 13.54
C GLY A 99 -22.65 -14.97 13.17
N TYR A 100 -21.65 -15.64 12.61
CA TYR A 100 -20.30 -15.09 12.40
C TYR A 100 -20.09 -14.37 11.05
N GLY A 101 -21.16 -13.98 10.35
CA GLY A 101 -21.04 -13.32 9.04
C GLY A 101 -20.27 -14.10 7.96
N ILE A 102 -20.12 -15.43 8.07
CA ILE A 102 -19.40 -16.21 7.04
C ILE A 102 -20.16 -16.14 5.71
N GLY A 103 -19.48 -15.71 4.65
CA GLY A 103 -20.05 -15.44 3.33
C GLY A 103 -20.53 -14.00 3.14
N GLU A 104 -20.59 -13.20 4.21
CA GLU A 104 -20.84 -11.77 4.10
C GLU A 104 -19.60 -11.06 3.51
N TRP A 105 -19.84 -9.93 2.84
CA TRP A 105 -18.80 -9.25 2.09
C TRP A 105 -19.04 -7.75 2.01
N PHE A 106 -17.96 -7.03 1.72
CA PHE A 106 -17.98 -5.65 1.28
C PHE A 106 -17.15 -5.48 0.01
N GLU A 107 -17.47 -4.45 -0.76
CA GLU A 107 -16.76 -4.08 -1.98
C GLU A 107 -16.41 -2.60 -1.94
N VAL A 108 -15.16 -2.30 -2.29
CA VAL A 108 -14.63 -0.94 -2.42
C VAL A 108 -14.01 -0.74 -3.79
N LYS A 109 -14.04 0.50 -4.27
CA LYS A 109 -13.35 0.92 -5.49
C LYS A 109 -12.09 1.69 -5.13
N ALA A 110 -10.93 1.23 -5.62
CA ALA A 110 -9.64 1.80 -5.29
C ALA A 110 -8.58 1.47 -6.37
N ILE A 111 -7.42 2.11 -6.29
CA ILE A 111 -6.25 1.75 -7.11
C ILE A 111 -5.72 0.36 -6.67
N THR A 112 -5.62 0.18 -5.37
CA THR A 112 -5.39 -1.09 -4.67
C THR A 112 -5.93 -0.97 -3.25
N VAL A 113 -5.75 -1.99 -2.41
CA VAL A 113 -6.02 -1.94 -0.97
C VAL A 113 -4.84 -2.61 -0.28
N ASN A 114 -4.23 -1.94 0.69
CA ASN A 114 -3.08 -2.47 1.42
C ASN A 114 -3.14 -2.21 2.93
N ARG A 115 -4.23 -1.61 3.42
CA ARG A 115 -4.44 -1.33 4.85
C ARG A 115 -5.87 -1.66 5.28
N ILE A 116 -6.02 -2.32 6.44
CA ILE A 116 -7.31 -2.62 7.06
C ILE A 116 -7.25 -2.49 8.57
N TYR A 117 -8.34 -2.01 9.17
CA TYR A 117 -8.57 -1.98 10.61
C TYR A 117 -9.63 -3.03 10.95
N ASN A 118 -9.16 -4.20 11.38
CA ASN A 118 -9.99 -5.37 11.62
C ASN A 118 -10.70 -5.30 12.99
N GLY A 119 -11.99 -5.62 13.05
CA GLY A 119 -12.81 -5.54 14.27
C GLY A 119 -13.37 -4.13 14.55
N TYR A 120 -14.17 -4.01 15.61
CA TYR A 120 -14.77 -2.73 16.01
C TYR A 120 -13.86 -1.97 16.99
N GLN A 121 -13.00 -1.11 16.44
CA GLN A 121 -11.88 -0.57 17.20
C GLN A 121 -12.20 0.64 18.09
N SER A 122 -13.48 0.97 18.30
CA SER A 122 -13.91 2.07 19.20
C SER A 122 -13.39 1.99 20.64
N SER A 123 -13.03 0.79 21.11
CA SER A 123 -12.27 0.56 22.33
C SER A 123 -11.71 -0.86 22.32
N ALA A 124 -10.68 -1.14 23.12
CA ALA A 124 -10.17 -2.49 23.33
C ALA A 124 -11.29 -3.49 23.72
N LYS A 125 -12.25 -3.03 24.54
CA LYS A 125 -13.42 -3.84 24.93
C LYS A 125 -14.32 -4.16 23.74
N ASN A 126 -14.70 -3.16 22.94
CA ASN A 126 -15.58 -3.40 21.80
C ASN A 126 -14.89 -4.26 20.74
N TRP A 127 -13.59 -4.08 20.52
CA TRP A 127 -12.80 -4.90 19.62
C TRP A 127 -12.79 -6.37 20.06
N LYS A 128 -12.65 -6.65 21.36
CA LYS A 128 -12.66 -8.01 21.91
C LYS A 128 -14.05 -8.64 21.98
N ASP A 129 -15.07 -7.84 22.32
CA ASP A 129 -16.44 -8.33 22.49
C ASP A 129 -17.09 -8.77 21.16
N ASN A 130 -16.75 -8.15 20.02
CA ASN A 130 -17.32 -8.45 18.69
C ASN A 130 -16.36 -9.30 17.85
N SER A 131 -16.86 -10.12 16.92
CA SER A 131 -16.00 -10.93 16.06
C SER A 131 -15.12 -10.08 15.12
N ARG A 132 -13.99 -10.65 14.71
CA ARG A 132 -13.04 -10.09 13.75
C ARG A 132 -12.78 -11.10 12.65
N VAL A 133 -12.36 -10.63 11.49
CA VAL A 133 -12.06 -11.52 10.38
C VAL A 133 -10.71 -12.17 10.60
N LYS A 134 -10.63 -13.48 10.42
CA LYS A 134 -9.37 -14.23 10.39
C LYS A 134 -8.88 -14.41 8.96
N ARG A 135 -9.81 -14.66 8.03
CA ARG A 135 -9.49 -14.81 6.62
C ARG A 135 -10.58 -14.22 5.74
N PHE A 136 -10.15 -13.44 4.75
CA PHE A 136 -10.95 -13.04 3.61
C PHE A 136 -10.62 -13.90 2.38
N LYS A 137 -11.59 -14.05 1.49
CA LYS A 137 -11.35 -14.35 0.07
C LYS A 137 -11.50 -13.04 -0.71
N VAL A 138 -10.46 -12.65 -1.42
CA VAL A 138 -10.40 -11.35 -2.12
C VAL A 138 -10.63 -11.53 -3.61
N TYR A 139 -11.43 -10.64 -4.18
CA TYR A 139 -11.74 -10.59 -5.60
C TYR A 139 -11.33 -9.24 -6.19
N LEU A 140 -10.84 -9.27 -7.42
CA LEU A 140 -10.57 -8.11 -8.26
C LEU A 140 -11.47 -8.18 -9.49
N ASP A 141 -12.32 -7.17 -9.68
CA ASP A 141 -13.28 -7.10 -10.79
C ASP A 141 -14.08 -8.41 -10.99
N GLY A 142 -14.48 -9.02 -9.87
CA GLY A 142 -15.25 -10.27 -9.83
C GLY A 142 -14.44 -11.57 -9.90
N ALA A 143 -13.14 -11.53 -10.23
CA ALA A 143 -12.27 -12.70 -10.26
C ALA A 143 -11.56 -12.90 -8.90
N PRO A 144 -11.55 -14.09 -8.31
CA PRO A 144 -10.83 -14.32 -7.05
C PRO A 144 -9.32 -14.28 -7.27
N ILE A 145 -8.60 -13.52 -6.44
CA ILE A 145 -7.14 -13.32 -6.58
C ILE A 145 -6.32 -13.95 -5.45
N CYS A 146 -6.85 -14.02 -4.22
CA CYS A 146 -6.15 -14.62 -3.08
C CYS A 146 -7.11 -14.92 -1.91
N PHE A 147 -6.58 -15.67 -0.95
CA PHE A 147 -7.01 -15.55 0.44
C PHE A 147 -6.12 -14.52 1.15
N LEU A 148 -6.69 -13.75 2.06
CA LEU A 148 -5.99 -12.78 2.90
C LEU A 148 -6.20 -13.15 4.36
N ASP A 149 -5.12 -13.53 5.04
CA ASP A 149 -5.13 -13.84 6.47
C ASP A 149 -4.81 -12.58 7.27
N LEU A 150 -5.66 -12.27 8.25
CA LEU A 150 -5.51 -11.12 9.14
C LEU A 150 -5.01 -11.55 10.52
N THR A 151 -4.24 -10.67 11.15
CA THR A 151 -3.80 -10.87 12.54
C THR A 151 -4.98 -10.66 13.50
N ASP A 152 -4.93 -11.32 14.67
CA ASP A 152 -5.89 -11.07 15.76
C ASP A 152 -5.39 -9.92 16.65
N GLU A 153 -5.14 -8.78 16.01
CA GLU A 153 -4.62 -7.58 16.65
C GLU A 153 -5.44 -6.36 16.22
N MET A 154 -5.56 -5.43 17.15
CA MET A 154 -6.19 -4.13 16.98
C MET A 154 -5.24 -3.19 16.23
N GLY A 155 -5.82 -2.18 15.59
CA GLY A 155 -5.14 -1.17 14.80
C GLY A 155 -4.83 -1.58 13.36
N ALA A 156 -3.79 -1.00 12.77
CA ALA A 156 -3.56 -1.00 11.33
C ALA A 156 -2.83 -2.29 10.89
N GLN A 157 -3.50 -3.07 10.04
CA GLN A 157 -2.90 -4.25 9.42
C GLN A 157 -2.60 -3.97 7.94
N HIS A 158 -1.41 -4.37 7.50
CA HIS A 158 -0.85 -4.05 6.20
C HIS A 158 -0.63 -5.33 5.38
N PHE A 159 -0.88 -5.29 4.08
CA PHE A 159 -0.75 -6.45 3.19
C PHE A 159 -0.55 -6.02 1.73
N GLU A 160 -0.07 -6.93 0.88
CA GLU A 160 0.09 -6.70 -0.55
C GLU A 160 -0.80 -7.67 -1.34
N LEU A 161 -1.77 -7.14 -2.09
CA LEU A 161 -2.61 -7.96 -2.94
C LEU A 161 -1.85 -8.38 -4.21
N PRO A 162 -2.05 -9.61 -4.73
CA PRO A 162 -1.32 -10.11 -5.90
C PRO A 162 -1.89 -9.53 -7.22
N HIS A 163 -1.75 -8.22 -7.39
CA HIS A 163 -2.18 -7.46 -8.55
C HIS A 163 -1.17 -6.33 -8.85
N ARG A 164 -1.30 -5.71 -10.02
CA ARG A 164 -0.51 -4.54 -10.43
C ARG A 164 -1.40 -3.30 -10.41
N PRO A 165 -1.27 -2.44 -9.39
CA PRO A 165 -2.08 -1.24 -9.31
C PRO A 165 -1.94 -0.37 -10.57
N ASN A 166 -3.03 0.22 -11.02
CA ASN A 166 -3.04 1.19 -12.10
C ASN A 166 -3.53 2.54 -11.55
N TRP A 167 -2.68 3.58 -11.51
CA TRP A 167 -3.08 4.90 -10.99
C TRP A 167 -4.04 5.66 -11.91
N GLU A 168 -4.16 5.26 -13.18
CA GLU A 168 -5.11 5.87 -14.10
C GLU A 168 -6.52 5.31 -13.94
N THR A 169 -6.65 4.07 -13.43
CA THR A 169 -7.95 3.38 -13.33
C THR A 169 -8.12 2.65 -12.00
N LYS A 170 -9.18 3.02 -11.26
CA LYS A 170 -9.58 2.29 -10.04
C LYS A 170 -10.34 1.01 -10.40
N ALA A 171 -10.01 -0.09 -9.71
CA ALA A 171 -10.67 -1.39 -9.83
C ALA A 171 -11.61 -1.67 -8.64
N ASN A 172 -12.45 -2.68 -8.76
CA ASN A 172 -13.34 -3.12 -7.68
C ASN A 172 -12.69 -4.26 -6.89
N PHE A 173 -12.54 -4.05 -5.58
CA PHE A 173 -12.02 -5.02 -4.64
C PHE A 173 -13.14 -5.50 -3.71
N LYS A 174 -13.47 -6.78 -3.77
CA LYS A 174 -14.46 -7.41 -2.88
C LYS A 174 -13.77 -8.32 -1.87
N PHE A 175 -14.14 -8.18 -0.61
CA PHE A 175 -13.62 -8.96 0.52
C PHE A 175 -14.76 -9.80 1.11
N GLU A 176 -14.69 -11.12 0.92
CA GLU A 176 -15.67 -12.08 1.44
C GLU A 176 -15.14 -12.78 2.69
N ILE A 177 -15.89 -12.74 3.79
CA ILE A 177 -15.51 -13.34 5.07
C ILE A 177 -15.58 -14.85 4.94
N VAL A 178 -14.46 -15.55 5.18
CA VAL A 178 -14.42 -17.03 5.12
C VAL A 178 -14.02 -17.69 6.44
N GLU A 179 -13.39 -16.95 7.35
CA GLU A 179 -13.05 -17.43 8.70
C GLU A 179 -12.98 -16.23 9.67
N VAL A 180 -13.31 -16.45 10.94
CA VAL A 180 -13.34 -15.41 11.98
C VAL A 180 -12.59 -15.79 13.24
N TYR A 181 -12.13 -14.78 13.98
CA TYR A 181 -11.87 -14.85 15.41
C TYR A 181 -13.17 -14.51 16.16
N LYS A 182 -13.62 -15.38 17.07
CA LYS A 182 -14.93 -15.27 17.74
C LYS A 182 -14.94 -14.22 18.84
N GLY A 183 -15.96 -13.34 18.85
CA GLY A 183 -16.13 -12.32 19.89
C GLY A 183 -16.33 -12.96 21.27
N ASP A 184 -15.92 -12.25 22.32
CA ASP A 184 -16.20 -12.68 23.70
C ASP A 184 -17.70 -12.62 24.02
N LYS A 185 -18.47 -11.81 23.27
CA LYS A 185 -19.88 -11.52 23.57
C LYS A 185 -20.81 -11.59 22.36
N TRP A 186 -20.37 -11.05 21.23
CA TRP A 186 -21.18 -10.89 20.03
C TRP A 186 -20.53 -11.64 18.87
N ASP A 187 -21.36 -12.35 18.11
CA ASP A 187 -20.89 -13.06 16.92
C ASP A 187 -20.66 -12.10 15.74
N ASP A 188 -21.24 -10.89 15.79
CA ASP A 188 -21.19 -9.87 14.74
C ASP A 188 -19.76 -9.54 14.30
N VAL A 189 -19.48 -9.60 13.00
CA VAL A 189 -18.18 -9.22 12.43
C VAL A 189 -18.13 -7.74 12.11
N CYS A 190 -17.03 -7.09 12.51
CA CYS A 190 -16.83 -5.67 12.31
C CYS A 190 -15.57 -5.36 11.49
N ILE A 191 -15.63 -4.33 10.65
CA ILE A 191 -14.46 -3.73 10.00
C ILE A 191 -14.51 -2.22 10.21
N SER A 192 -13.50 -1.70 10.90
CA SER A 192 -13.44 -0.29 11.26
C SER A 192 -13.04 0.60 10.09
N HIS A 193 -12.14 0.15 9.21
CA HIS A 193 -11.68 0.97 8.09
C HIS A 193 -10.89 0.14 7.06
N VAL A 194 -10.88 0.56 5.80
CA VAL A 194 -10.05 0.03 4.72
C VAL A 194 -9.48 1.16 3.89
N ASP A 195 -8.19 1.06 3.57
CA ASP A 195 -7.49 2.13 2.89
C ASP A 195 -6.40 1.63 1.93
N HIS A 196 -5.92 2.56 1.11
CA HIS A 196 -4.73 2.45 0.30
C HIS A 196 -3.77 3.55 0.70
N VAL A 197 -2.60 3.17 1.19
CA VAL A 197 -1.50 4.08 1.50
C VAL A 197 -0.38 3.87 0.50
N ALA A 198 0.17 4.95 -0.05
CA ALA A 198 1.26 4.91 -1.02
C ALA A 198 2.41 5.86 -0.64
N CYS A 199 3.51 5.73 -1.39
CA CYS A 199 4.55 6.75 -1.59
C CYS A 199 5.52 7.01 -0.42
N CYS A 200 6.53 6.16 -0.23
CA CYS A 200 7.57 6.38 0.78
C CYS A 200 8.98 5.86 0.39
N PHE A 201 10.00 6.34 1.11
CA PHE A 201 11.39 5.88 1.06
C PHE A 201 11.72 4.92 2.20
N ALA A 202 12.78 4.12 2.02
CA ALA A 202 13.45 3.41 3.11
C ALA A 202 14.01 4.38 4.16
N PRO A 203 14.09 3.99 5.45
CA PRO A 203 14.49 4.89 6.55
C PRO A 203 15.92 5.38 6.46
N THR A 204 16.79 4.64 5.75
CA THR A 204 18.21 4.95 5.56
C THR A 204 18.47 5.99 4.47
N THR A 205 17.44 6.41 3.74
CA THR A 205 17.54 7.39 2.64
C THR A 205 18.09 8.72 3.15
N GLN A 206 19.17 9.18 2.53
CA GLN A 206 19.87 10.42 2.86
C GLN A 206 19.28 11.58 2.08
N ILE A 207 18.71 12.55 2.78
CA ILE A 207 18.18 13.79 2.20
C ILE A 207 19.28 14.84 2.19
N SER A 208 19.52 15.47 1.03
CA SER A 208 20.50 16.55 0.92
C SER A 208 19.97 17.83 1.57
N LEU A 209 20.82 18.44 2.39
CA LEU A 209 20.54 19.70 3.07
C LEU A 209 21.18 20.88 2.35
N ALA A 210 20.63 22.08 2.54
CA ALA A 210 21.12 23.30 1.89
C ALA A 210 22.58 23.66 2.25
N ASN A 211 23.06 23.18 3.40
CA ASN A 211 24.43 23.37 3.88
C ASN A 211 25.44 22.36 3.29
N ASN A 212 25.07 21.57 2.28
CA ASN A 212 25.85 20.49 1.69
C ASN A 212 26.07 19.26 2.59
N TRP A 213 25.34 19.11 3.69
CA TRP A 213 25.29 17.87 4.45
C TRP A 213 24.15 16.99 3.95
N SER A 214 24.07 15.78 4.49
CA SER A 214 22.91 14.91 4.32
C SER A 214 22.43 14.42 5.67
N GLN A 215 21.15 14.09 5.73
CA GLN A 215 20.52 13.57 6.94
C GLN A 215 19.55 12.44 6.57
N ALA A 216 19.49 11.40 7.40
CA ALA A 216 18.58 10.28 7.18
C ALA A 216 17.12 10.74 7.29
N ILE A 217 16.25 10.30 6.38
CA ILE A 217 14.87 10.75 6.26
C ILE A 217 14.06 10.52 7.54
N ASN A 218 14.32 9.43 8.26
CA ASN A 218 13.66 9.10 9.52
C ASN A 218 14.02 10.05 10.69
N THR A 219 14.98 10.96 10.49
CA THR A 219 15.37 11.98 11.48
C THR A 219 15.02 13.40 11.04
N ILE A 220 14.54 13.59 9.81
CA ILE A 220 14.12 14.89 9.28
C ILE A 220 12.88 15.36 10.04
N LYS A 221 12.83 16.65 10.35
CA LYS A 221 11.73 17.29 11.08
C LYS A 221 11.34 18.61 10.43
N GLU A 222 10.18 19.15 10.80
CA GLU A 222 9.79 20.52 10.45
C GLU A 222 10.94 21.51 10.73
N GLY A 223 11.14 22.45 9.80
CA GLY A 223 12.20 23.45 9.85
C GLY A 223 13.55 22.98 9.31
N THR A 224 13.72 21.69 8.98
CA THR A 224 14.99 21.20 8.40
C THR A 224 15.22 21.83 7.00
N PRO A 225 16.36 22.49 6.74
CA PRO A 225 16.61 23.19 5.48
C PRO A 225 17.12 22.25 4.38
N LEU A 226 16.25 21.85 3.47
CA LEU A 226 16.58 20.96 2.35
C LEU A 226 17.23 21.70 1.19
N LEU A 227 18.02 20.95 0.40
CA LEU A 227 18.45 21.36 -0.92
C LEU A 227 17.40 20.95 -1.96
N GLY A 228 16.71 21.94 -2.52
CA GLY A 228 15.77 21.79 -3.64
C GLY A 228 16.37 22.16 -4.99
N ILE A 229 15.72 21.72 -6.07
CA ILE A 229 16.15 22.00 -7.46
C ILE A 229 14.97 22.54 -8.27
N ASP A 230 15.09 23.76 -8.76
CA ASP A 230 14.11 24.30 -9.70
C ASP A 230 14.30 23.63 -11.07
N LEU A 231 13.31 22.84 -11.49
CA LEU A 231 13.40 22.03 -12.71
C LEU A 231 13.38 22.86 -14.00
N ASN A 232 12.92 24.11 -13.95
CA ASN A 232 12.88 25.00 -15.13
C ASN A 232 14.23 25.69 -15.36
N THR A 233 14.89 26.08 -14.27
CA THR A 233 16.15 26.82 -14.30
C THR A 233 17.38 25.94 -14.07
N ALA A 234 17.18 24.70 -13.61
CA ALA A 234 18.22 23.79 -13.13
C ALA A 234 19.09 24.39 -12.01
N THR A 235 18.56 25.36 -11.26
CA THR A 235 19.25 26.00 -10.13
C THR A 235 18.79 25.41 -8.81
N THR A 236 19.67 25.42 -7.81
CA THR A 236 19.33 24.96 -6.46
C THR A 236 18.70 26.05 -5.62
N PHE A 237 17.83 25.68 -4.68
CA PHE A 237 17.29 26.58 -3.67
C PHE A 237 17.24 25.91 -2.29
N GLU A 238 17.23 26.72 -1.23
CA GLU A 238 16.95 26.25 0.13
C GLU A 238 15.45 26.29 0.39
N SER A 239 14.94 25.27 1.08
CA SER A 239 13.54 25.18 1.47
C SER A 239 13.37 24.38 2.75
N ASN A 240 12.66 24.95 3.73
CA ASN A 240 12.43 24.27 5.00
C ASN A 240 11.30 23.26 4.88
N VAL A 241 11.50 22.08 5.47
CA VAL A 241 10.45 21.07 5.67
C VAL A 241 9.31 21.67 6.46
N GLN A 242 8.09 21.45 5.98
CA GLN A 242 6.86 21.82 6.70
C GLN A 242 6.17 20.59 7.27
N LEU A 243 6.14 19.49 6.51
CA LEU A 243 5.43 18.29 6.92
C LEU A 243 6.15 17.02 6.45
N THR A 244 6.22 16.04 7.33
CA THR A 244 6.74 14.69 7.07
C THR A 244 5.74 13.66 7.57
N THR A 245 5.79 12.45 7.02
CA THR A 245 5.02 11.33 7.53
C THR A 245 5.81 10.03 7.42
N ASN A 246 5.41 9.04 8.21
CA ASN A 246 5.90 7.68 8.12
C ASN A 246 4.73 6.70 7.94
N GLN A 247 4.95 5.65 7.16
CA GLN A 247 3.99 4.59 6.87
C GLN A 247 4.71 3.25 6.85
N ARG A 248 3.95 2.15 6.93
CA ARG A 248 4.50 0.79 6.88
C ARG A 248 4.23 0.18 5.51
N HIS A 249 5.26 -0.29 4.83
CA HIS A 249 5.14 -0.97 3.54
C HIS A 249 5.84 -2.33 3.58
N LEU A 250 5.36 -3.28 2.76
CA LEU A 250 5.92 -4.64 2.70
C LEU A 250 6.79 -4.88 1.48
N THR A 251 6.81 -3.93 0.54
CA THR A 251 7.60 -4.00 -0.69
C THR A 251 8.36 -2.69 -0.91
N LEU A 252 9.63 -2.82 -1.29
CA LEU A 252 10.43 -1.72 -1.84
C LEU A 252 11.10 -2.18 -3.15
N LEU A 253 11.54 -1.21 -3.94
CA LEU A 253 12.42 -1.36 -5.09
C LEU A 253 13.76 -0.72 -4.75
N GLU A 254 14.83 -1.51 -4.77
CA GLU A 254 16.22 -1.02 -4.79
C GLU A 254 16.56 -0.63 -6.23
N VAL A 255 16.79 0.66 -6.46
CA VAL A 255 17.09 1.24 -7.77
C VAL A 255 18.48 1.84 -7.72
N ALA A 256 19.36 1.42 -8.64
CA ALA A 256 20.73 1.93 -8.71
C ALA A 256 21.08 2.48 -10.10
N THR A 257 21.87 3.55 -10.11
CA THR A 257 22.54 4.11 -11.28
C THR A 257 24.04 3.83 -11.20
N ALA A 258 24.85 4.51 -12.02
CA ALA A 258 26.30 4.41 -11.91
C ALA A 258 26.87 5.07 -10.64
N SER A 259 26.16 6.05 -10.08
CA SER A 259 26.66 6.88 -8.97
C SER A 259 25.79 6.86 -7.71
N HIS A 260 24.54 6.41 -7.82
CA HIS A 260 23.55 6.53 -6.74
C HIS A 260 22.71 5.25 -6.59
N GLU A 261 22.17 5.05 -5.39
CA GLU A 261 21.25 3.97 -5.08
C GLU A 261 20.15 4.49 -4.15
N ILE A 262 18.90 4.08 -4.38
CA ILE A 262 17.75 4.45 -3.54
C ILE A 262 16.79 3.27 -3.39
N ALA A 263 16.19 3.14 -2.21
CA ALA A 263 15.15 2.17 -1.93
C ALA A 263 13.81 2.88 -1.71
N ILE A 264 12.85 2.63 -2.59
CA ILE A 264 11.56 3.33 -2.66
C ILE A 264 10.40 2.36 -2.79
N THR A 265 9.19 2.74 -2.37
CA THR A 265 7.99 1.97 -2.73
C THR A 265 7.81 1.95 -4.26
N PRO A 266 7.21 0.90 -4.85
CA PRO A 266 6.95 0.83 -6.29
C PRO A 266 6.20 2.05 -6.87
N ASP A 267 5.47 2.72 -5.99
CA ASP A 267 4.56 3.82 -6.25
C ASP A 267 5.22 5.18 -6.14
N HIS A 268 6.45 5.24 -5.63
CA HIS A 268 7.18 6.48 -5.49
C HIS A 268 7.70 6.94 -6.86
N PRO A 269 7.42 8.19 -7.28
CA PRO A 269 7.82 8.69 -8.58
C PRO A 269 9.29 9.07 -8.59
N LEU A 270 9.95 8.69 -9.68
CA LEU A 270 11.26 9.20 -10.06
C LEU A 270 11.11 10.13 -11.26
N TYR A 271 12.02 11.09 -11.42
CA TYR A 271 12.01 11.96 -12.60
C TYR A 271 12.67 11.22 -13.77
N ILE A 272 11.86 10.61 -14.64
CA ILE A 272 12.30 9.82 -15.78
C ILE A 272 12.42 10.71 -17.02
N GLU A 273 13.53 10.56 -17.76
CA GLU A 273 13.80 11.35 -18.97
C GLU A 273 12.66 11.23 -19.98
N GLY A 274 12.18 12.39 -20.48
CA GLY A 274 11.07 12.46 -21.43
C GLY A 274 9.68 12.15 -20.86
N ARG A 275 9.57 11.78 -19.58
CA ARG A 275 8.29 11.43 -18.92
C ARG A 275 7.98 12.26 -17.67
N GLY A 276 8.98 12.92 -17.09
CA GLY A 276 8.83 13.67 -15.84
C GLY A 276 8.67 12.73 -14.65
N PHE A 277 7.96 13.18 -13.61
CA PHE A 277 7.73 12.37 -12.41
C PHE A 277 6.72 11.26 -12.65
N ILE A 278 7.20 10.02 -12.68
CA ILE A 278 6.39 8.81 -12.82
C ILE A 278 7.00 7.69 -11.97
N SER A 279 6.16 6.85 -11.37
CA SER A 279 6.62 5.71 -10.58
C SER A 279 6.96 4.52 -11.49
N LEU A 280 7.88 3.68 -11.03
CA LEU A 280 8.24 2.48 -11.77
C LEU A 280 7.06 1.50 -11.87
N GLY A 281 6.20 1.45 -10.85
CA GLY A 281 4.94 0.70 -10.89
C GLY A 281 4.01 1.14 -12.02
N GLN A 282 3.92 2.44 -12.31
CA GLN A 282 3.03 2.93 -13.36
C GLN A 282 3.64 2.61 -14.73
N LEU A 283 4.94 2.80 -14.87
CA LEU A 283 5.66 2.45 -16.10
C LEU A 283 5.51 0.96 -16.46
N MET A 284 5.52 0.08 -15.46
CA MET A 284 5.25 -1.35 -15.65
C MET A 284 3.89 -1.59 -16.33
N VAL A 285 2.86 -0.84 -15.92
CA VAL A 285 1.50 -0.95 -16.45
C VAL A 285 1.39 -0.28 -17.81
N ASP A 286 1.80 0.97 -17.94
CA ASP A 286 1.69 1.79 -19.16
C ASP A 286 2.37 1.16 -20.37
N GLN A 287 3.51 0.51 -20.13
CA GLN A 287 4.33 -0.09 -21.18
C GLN A 287 4.16 -1.62 -21.24
N ASN A 288 3.27 -2.18 -20.40
CA ASN A 288 2.95 -3.60 -20.35
C ASN A 288 4.19 -4.49 -20.15
N TYR A 289 5.12 -4.07 -19.28
CA TYR A 289 6.30 -4.87 -18.94
C TYR A 289 5.91 -6.09 -18.12
N LYS A 290 6.53 -7.24 -18.39
CA LYS A 290 6.18 -8.50 -17.73
C LYS A 290 6.67 -8.57 -16.29
N ASP A 291 7.81 -8.00 -15.96
CA ASP A 291 8.43 -8.04 -14.63
C ASP A 291 9.45 -6.90 -14.50
N TRP A 292 10.03 -6.75 -13.30
CA TRP A 292 11.01 -5.70 -13.02
C TRP A 292 12.28 -5.87 -13.86
N ASP A 293 12.67 -7.11 -14.17
CA ASP A 293 13.81 -7.43 -15.04
C ASP A 293 13.58 -6.89 -16.47
N ALA A 294 12.36 -7.03 -17.00
CA ALA A 294 12.00 -6.45 -18.30
C ALA A 294 12.06 -4.91 -18.29
N LEU A 295 11.70 -4.26 -17.17
CA LEU A 295 11.80 -2.81 -17.02
C LEU A 295 13.25 -2.34 -16.91
N GLU A 296 14.11 -3.09 -16.21
CA GLU A 296 15.55 -2.83 -16.13
C GLU A 296 16.21 -2.83 -17.52
N GLN A 297 15.78 -3.74 -18.39
CA GLN A 297 16.25 -3.84 -19.78
C GLN A 297 15.76 -2.70 -20.69
N ALA A 298 14.80 -1.88 -20.25
CA ALA A 298 14.25 -0.78 -21.04
C ALA A 298 15.17 0.45 -21.13
N GLU A 299 16.37 0.40 -20.53
CA GLU A 299 17.39 1.45 -20.57
C GLU A 299 16.87 2.84 -20.13
N LEU A 300 16.05 2.86 -19.07
CA LEU A 300 15.48 4.10 -18.55
C LEU A 300 16.56 5.00 -17.96
N ASN A 301 16.47 6.30 -18.25
CA ASN A 301 17.29 7.33 -17.63
C ASN A 301 16.50 8.10 -16.56
N VAL A 302 17.14 8.34 -15.42
CA VAL A 302 16.57 9.05 -14.27
C VAL A 302 17.40 10.29 -13.95
N MET A 303 16.75 11.37 -13.53
CA MET A 303 17.42 12.60 -13.14
C MET A 303 18.07 12.45 -11.77
N VAL A 304 19.37 12.69 -11.73
CA VAL A 304 20.18 12.73 -10.52
C VAL A 304 20.87 14.08 -10.38
N TYR A 305 21.29 14.42 -9.16
CA TYR A 305 22.03 15.62 -8.82
C TYR A 305 23.50 15.30 -8.56
N ASP A 306 24.37 15.81 -9.43
CA ASP A 306 25.81 15.72 -9.27
C ASP A 306 26.28 16.83 -8.32
N LYS A 307 26.52 16.46 -7.07
CA LYS A 307 26.95 17.40 -6.01
C LYS A 307 28.29 18.06 -6.33
N ALA A 308 29.21 17.37 -7.02
CA ALA A 308 30.51 17.93 -7.35
C ALA A 308 30.40 19.02 -8.42
N LEU A 309 29.49 18.85 -9.38
CA LEU A 309 29.24 19.82 -10.45
C LEU A 309 28.17 20.86 -10.09
N GLY A 310 27.39 20.62 -9.03
CA GLY A 310 26.28 21.46 -8.62
C GLY A 310 25.12 21.49 -9.62
N LYS A 311 24.94 20.41 -10.40
CA LYS A 311 23.99 20.35 -11.53
C LYS A 311 23.27 19.03 -11.59
N THR A 312 22.09 19.01 -12.21
CA THR A 312 21.40 17.78 -12.57
C THR A 312 21.97 17.18 -13.85
N LYS A 313 21.85 15.86 -13.96
CA LYS A 313 22.11 15.09 -15.18
C LYS A 313 21.20 13.86 -15.20
N PHE A 314 21.06 13.26 -16.36
CA PHE A 314 20.39 11.97 -16.48
C PHE A 314 21.41 10.84 -16.40
N GLU A 315 21.09 9.82 -15.61
CA GLU A 315 21.86 8.58 -15.55
C GLU A 315 20.96 7.39 -15.86
N LYS A 316 21.53 6.39 -16.53
CA LYS A 316 20.86 5.11 -16.77
C LYS A 316 20.59 4.39 -15.44
N ILE A 317 19.38 3.86 -15.29
CA ILE A 317 19.06 2.88 -14.26
C ILE A 317 19.73 1.56 -14.65
N ASN A 318 20.66 1.11 -13.81
CA ASN A 318 21.41 -0.12 -14.04
C ASN A 318 20.72 -1.34 -13.43
N THR A 319 20.08 -1.17 -12.27
CA THR A 319 19.42 -2.27 -11.57
C THR A 319 18.09 -1.84 -10.96
N ILE A 320 17.09 -2.72 -11.05
CA ILE A 320 15.79 -2.59 -10.37
C ILE A 320 15.49 -3.90 -9.65
N LYS A 321 15.69 -3.92 -8.33
CA LYS A 321 15.48 -5.14 -7.54
C LYS A 321 14.31 -4.97 -6.57
N LYS A 322 13.28 -5.80 -6.73
CA LYS A 322 12.19 -5.89 -5.76
C LYS A 322 12.70 -6.58 -4.48
N ILE A 323 12.46 -5.95 -3.34
CA ILE A 323 12.67 -6.54 -2.03
C ILE A 323 11.35 -6.60 -1.27
N GLU A 324 11.14 -7.71 -0.57
CA GLU A 324 9.98 -7.93 0.29
C GLU A 324 10.44 -7.96 1.74
N GLY A 325 9.65 -7.37 2.63
CA GLY A 325 10.04 -7.20 4.01
C GLY A 325 8.96 -6.55 4.83
N ASP A 326 9.39 -5.82 5.85
CA ASP A 326 8.54 -5.08 6.76
C ASP A 326 9.25 -3.79 7.11
N PHE A 327 8.84 -2.70 6.46
CA PHE A 327 9.62 -1.48 6.41
C PHE A 327 8.81 -0.33 7.00
N ASP A 328 9.39 0.32 8.01
CA ASP A 328 9.02 1.69 8.35
C ASP A 328 9.59 2.61 7.26
N THR A 329 8.70 3.26 6.55
CA THR A 329 9.03 4.10 5.40
C THR A 329 8.58 5.53 5.64
N TYR A 330 9.24 6.48 4.99
CA TYR A 330 9.08 7.90 5.30
C TYR A 330 8.92 8.71 4.03
N THR A 331 8.27 9.86 4.10
CA THR A 331 8.24 10.83 3.01
C THR A 331 8.13 12.26 3.52
N ILE A 332 8.51 13.22 2.66
CA ILE A 332 8.38 14.64 2.89
C ILE A 332 7.17 15.12 2.10
N LEU A 333 6.16 15.59 2.82
CA LEU A 333 4.86 15.95 2.26
C LEU A 333 4.86 17.38 1.74
N SER A 334 5.49 18.32 2.45
CA SER A 334 5.55 19.70 2.00
C SER A 334 6.81 20.42 2.48
N ILE A 335 7.18 21.45 1.71
CA ILE A 335 8.33 22.33 1.94
C ILE A 335 7.92 23.78 1.64
N ALA A 336 8.55 24.74 2.31
CA ALA A 336 8.12 26.15 2.29
C ALA A 336 8.22 26.85 0.91
N LYS A 337 9.12 26.37 0.05
CA LYS A 337 9.40 26.90 -1.30
C LYS A 337 9.65 25.76 -2.27
N GLY A 338 9.10 25.86 -3.48
CA GLY A 338 9.29 24.87 -4.54
C GLY A 338 8.62 23.53 -4.22
N SER A 339 8.92 22.51 -5.00
CA SER A 339 8.26 21.19 -4.89
C SER A 339 9.21 20.01 -5.01
N THR A 340 10.52 20.24 -5.01
CA THR A 340 11.55 19.22 -5.25
C THR A 340 12.64 19.26 -4.20
N TYR A 341 13.27 18.11 -4.00
CA TYR A 341 14.42 17.94 -3.12
C TYR A 341 15.26 16.75 -3.61
N ILE A 342 16.43 16.56 -3.01
CA ILE A 342 17.36 15.48 -3.39
C ILE A 342 17.39 14.41 -2.30
N ALA A 343 17.18 13.16 -2.68
CA ALA A 343 17.25 11.99 -1.81
C ALA A 343 18.18 10.94 -2.42
N ASN A 344 19.25 10.58 -1.72
CA ASN A 344 20.35 9.73 -2.21
C ASN A 344 20.92 10.16 -3.58
N GLY A 345 20.87 11.46 -3.90
CA GLY A 345 21.29 11.98 -5.20
C GLY A 345 20.20 11.96 -6.28
N PHE A 346 19.08 11.27 -6.09
CA PHE A 346 17.94 11.33 -7.01
C PHE A 346 17.12 12.59 -6.78
N VAL A 347 16.65 13.21 -7.87
CA VAL A 347 15.71 14.33 -7.79
C VAL A 347 14.30 13.82 -7.53
N ASN A 348 13.71 14.27 -6.42
CA ASN A 348 12.41 13.85 -5.92
C ASN A 348 11.47 15.04 -5.81
N LYS A 349 10.17 14.75 -5.63
CA LYS A 349 9.14 15.76 -5.36
C LYS A 349 8.42 15.52 -4.03
N VAL A 350 7.87 16.60 -3.49
CA VAL A 350 6.88 16.56 -2.39
C VAL A 350 5.50 16.17 -2.92
N TYR A 351 4.55 15.88 -2.04
CA TYR A 351 3.22 15.33 -2.37
C TYR A 351 2.08 16.31 -2.14
#